data_AF-A0A1V3S3J5-F1
#
_entry.id   AF-A0A1V3S3J5-F1
#
_cell.length_a   1.000
_cell.length_b   1.000
_cell.length_c   1.000
_cell.angle_alpha   90.00
_cell.angle_beta   90.00
_cell.angle_gamma   90.00
#
_symmetry.space_group_name_H-M   'P 1'
#
loop_
_entity.id
_entity.type
_entity.pdbx_description
1 polymer ?
#
loop_
_entity_poly.entity_id
_entity_poly.type
_entity_poly.pdbx_seq_one_letter_code
_entity_poly.pdbx_strand_id
1 'polypeptide(L)' 'MRKYTVTWTTDIEIPGDHKDAAQAVADRYFQAHIAAGEQDSACSFVVTGSDDFPVVIDLADSLSDLEGDDTQ' A
#
# COMPACT_ATOMS: atom_id res chain seq x y z
N MET A 1 8.49 14.76 -21.46
CA MET A 1 8.54 14.67 -19.98
C MET A 1 9.58 13.62 -19.61
N ARG A 2 10.32 13.82 -18.51
CA ARG A 2 11.26 12.80 -17.99
C ARG A 2 10.56 11.99 -16.91
N LYS A 3 10.68 10.67 -16.98
CA LYS A 3 10.14 9.75 -15.99
C LYS A 3 11.21 9.50 -14.93
N TYR A 4 10.86 9.66 -13.66
CA TYR A 4 11.72 9.38 -12.53
C TYR A 4 11.03 8.36 -11.64
N THR A 5 11.81 7.39 -11.14
CA THR A 5 11.35 6.43 -10.14
C THR A 5 12.09 6.76 -8.84
N VAL A 6 11.34 6.93 -7.75
CA VAL A 6 11.89 7.18 -6.42
C VAL A 6 11.47 6.02 -5.53
N THR A 7 12.44 5.37 -4.89
CA THR A 7 12.22 4.26 -3.95
C THR A 7 12.67 4.69 -2.57
N TRP A 8 11.88 4.38 -1.56
CA TRP A 8 12.20 4.61 -0.15
C TRP A 8 11.84 3.34 0.64
N THR A 9 12.53 3.13 1.77
CA THR A 9 12.37 1.94 2.62
C THR A 9 12.18 2.38 4.06
N THR A 10 11.30 1.72 4.79
CA THR A 10 11.10 1.90 6.23
C THR A 10 10.95 0.54 6.89
N ASP A 11 11.52 0.40 8.08
CA ASP A 11 11.24 -0.72 8.97
C ASP A 11 9.99 -0.41 9.79
N ILE A 12 9.09 -1.39 9.90
CA ILE A 12 7.90 -1.30 10.75
C ILE A 12 7.74 -2.60 11.52
N GLU A 13 7.29 -2.48 12.76
CA GLU A 13 6.98 -3.62 13.62
C GLU A 13 5.48 -3.58 13.92
N ILE A 14 4.76 -4.53 13.36
CA ILE A 14 3.32 -4.68 13.55
C ILE A 14 2.97 -6.16 13.79
N PRO A 15 1.89 -6.44 14.53
CA PRO A 15 1.28 -7.76 14.47
C PRO A 15 0.57 -7.93 13.11
N GLY A 16 0.77 -9.06 12.43
CA GLY A 16 0.09 -9.34 11.16
C GLY A 16 1.01 -9.92 10.09
N ASP A 17 0.52 -9.93 8.85
CA ASP A 17 1.25 -10.40 7.67
C ASP A 17 1.79 -9.26 6.79
N HIS A 18 2.32 -9.58 5.61
CA HIS A 18 2.87 -8.61 4.66
C HIS A 18 1.83 -7.60 4.16
N LYS A 19 0.55 -7.98 4.05
CA LYS A 19 -0.52 -7.07 3.64
C LYS A 19 -0.85 -6.08 4.75
N ASP A 20 -0.92 -6.55 6.00
CA ASP A 20 -1.10 -5.67 7.16
C ASP A 20 0.04 -4.65 7.25
N ALA A 21 1.27 -5.08 6.94
CA ALA A 21 2.45 -4.22 6.95
C ALA A 21 2.36 -3.13 5.87
N ALA A 22 1.97 -3.51 4.65
CA ALA A 22 1.73 -2.55 3.57
C ALA A 22 0.62 -1.54 3.94
N GLN A 23 -0.50 -2.02 4.51
CA GLN A 23 -1.61 -1.15 4.91
C GLN A 23 -1.18 -0.16 6.02
N ALA A 24 -0.44 -0.62 7.03
CA ALA A 24 0.06 0.25 8.09
C ALA A 24 0.98 1.37 7.57
N VAL A 25 1.80 1.07 6.55
CA VAL A 25 2.64 2.09 5.89
C VAL A 25 1.77 3.05 5.07
N ALA A 26 0.82 2.53 4.31
CA ALA A 26 -0.10 3.32 3.51
C ALA A 26 -0.89 4.32 4.37
N ASP A 27 -1.47 3.84 5.48
CA ASP A 27 -2.23 4.67 6.43
C ASP A 27 -1.33 5.72 7.11
N ARG A 28 -0.10 5.35 7.45
CA ARG A 28 0.79 6.26 8.18
C ARG A 28 1.40 7.37 7.32
N TYR A 29 1.72 7.07 6.06
CA TYR A 29 2.52 7.96 5.22
C TYR A 29 1.82 8.43 3.95
N PHE A 30 0.75 7.77 3.50
CA PHE A 30 0.08 8.06 2.22
C PHE A 30 -1.42 8.34 2.36
N GLN A 31 -1.99 8.27 3.56
CA GLN A 31 -3.43 8.44 3.79
C GLN A 31 -4.01 9.72 3.15
N ALA A 32 -3.29 10.85 3.18
CA ALA A 32 -3.75 12.09 2.56
C ALA A 32 -3.81 12.02 1.03
N HIS A 33 -2.86 11.34 0.38
CA HIS A 33 -2.83 11.17 -1.07
C HIS A 33 -3.84 10.13 -1.54
N ILE A 34 -4.03 9.05 -0.77
CA ILE A 34 -5.07 8.05 -1.00
C ILE A 34 -6.46 8.69 -0.87
N ALA A 35 -6.70 9.49 0.19
CA ALA A 35 -7.94 10.22 0.38
C ALA A 35 -8.22 11.28 -0.70
N ALA A 36 -7.17 11.79 -1.36
CA ALA A 36 -7.27 12.72 -2.48
C ALA A 36 -7.54 12.02 -3.83
N GLY A 37 -7.64 10.68 -3.86
CA GLY A 37 -7.85 9.91 -5.09
C GLY A 37 -6.60 9.80 -5.97
N GLU A 38 -5.41 10.15 -5.45
CA GLU A 38 -4.14 10.06 -6.18
C GLU A 38 -3.55 8.63 -6.10
N GLN A 39 -4.36 7.64 -6.45
CA GLN A 39 -4.06 6.20 -6.32
C GLN A 39 -2.90 5.73 -7.22
N ASP A 40 -2.64 6.45 -8.32
CA ASP A 40 -1.55 6.18 -9.27
C ASP A 40 -0.14 6.36 -8.67
N SER A 41 -0.01 6.96 -7.48
CA SER A 41 1.28 7.45 -6.99
C SER A 41 2.06 6.50 -6.06
N ALA A 42 1.43 5.54 -5.37
CA ALA A 42 2.16 4.72 -4.38
C ALA A 42 1.47 3.44 -3.86
N CYS A 43 0.55 2.79 -4.59
CA CYS A 43 -0.21 1.66 -4.02
C CYS A 43 0.51 0.29 -4.06
N SER A 44 1.65 0.19 -4.74
CA SER A 44 2.47 -1.03 -4.76
C SER A 44 3.62 -0.97 -3.76
N PHE A 45 3.58 -1.86 -2.78
CA PHE A 45 4.60 -2.02 -1.74
C PHE A 45 5.38 -3.32 -1.98
N VAL A 46 6.70 -3.27 -1.84
CA VAL A 46 7.52 -4.48 -1.73
C VAL A 46 7.78 -4.71 -0.25
N VAL A 47 7.21 -5.78 0.31
CA VAL A 47 7.32 -6.10 1.73
C VAL A 47 8.20 -7.33 1.90
N THR A 48 9.24 -7.20 2.73
CA THR A 48 10.16 -8.28 3.07
C THR A 48 9.95 -8.66 4.53
N GLY A 49 9.58 -9.90 4.79
CA GLY A 49 9.46 -10.45 6.15
C GLY A 49 10.80 -11.01 6.65
N SER A 50 10.88 -11.33 7.93
CA SER A 50 12.07 -11.85 8.60
C SER A 50 12.62 -13.16 8.01
N ASP A 51 11.75 -13.96 7.38
CA ASP A 51 12.04 -15.34 6.97
C ASP A 51 11.81 -15.60 5.45
N ASP A 52 11.49 -14.58 4.64
CA ASP A 52 10.86 -14.83 3.33
C ASP A 52 11.36 -13.97 2.16
N PHE A 53 11.03 -14.44 0.94
CA PHE A 53 11.21 -13.69 -0.29
C PHE A 53 10.33 -12.42 -0.30
N PRO A 54 10.81 -11.30 -0.88
CA PRO A 54 10.02 -10.08 -0.97
C PRO A 54 8.72 -10.33 -1.75
N VAL A 55 7.61 -9.87 -1.19
CA VAL A 55 6.27 -9.95 -1.79
C VAL A 55 5.86 -8.57 -2.28
N VAL A 56 5.33 -8.50 -3.51
CA VAL A 56 4.72 -7.28 -4.05
C VAL A 56 3.25 -7.27 -3.64
N ILE A 57 2.86 -6.26 -2.88
CA ILE A 57 1.48 -6.03 -2.44
C ILE A 57 0.95 -4.80 -3.18
N ASP A 58 -0.10 -4.98 -3.96
CA ASP A 58 -0.87 -3.87 -4.54
C ASP A 58 -2.11 -3.61 -3.68
N LEU A 59 -2.14 -2.48 -3.00
CA LEU A 59 -3.28 -2.08 -2.16
C LEU A 59 -4.43 -1.47 -2.97
N ALA A 60 -4.24 -1.12 -4.25
CA ALA A 60 -5.31 -0.57 -5.09
C ALA A 60 -6.42 -1.62 -5.35
N ASP A 61 -6.04 -2.89 -5.48
CA ASP A 61 -6.99 -3.99 -5.72
C ASP A 61 -7.95 -4.20 -4.53
N SER A 62 -7.44 -4.06 -3.30
CA SER A 62 -8.25 -4.23 -2.06
C SER A 62 -9.17 -3.05 -1.75
N LEU A 63 -8.94 -1.87 -2.33
CA LEU A 63 -9.83 -0.71 -2.16
C LEU A 63 -11.01 -0.73 -3.14
N SER A 64 -10.89 -1.48 -4.24
CA SER A 64 -11.97 -1.66 -5.24
C SER A 64 -13.14 -2.47 -4.67
N ASP A 65 -12.89 -3.37 -3.71
CA ASP A 65 -13.92 -4.12 -2.98
C ASP A 65 -14.70 -3.27 -1.96
N LEU A 66 -14.27 -2.03 -1.69
CA LEU A 66 -14.92 -1.14 -0.72
C LEU A 66 -15.94 -0.17 -1.37
N GLU A 67 -15.99 -0.10 -2.71
CA GLU A 67 -16.97 0.68 -3.48
C GLU A 67 -18.22 -0.14 -3.88
N GLY A 68 -18.56 -1.18 -3.09
CA GLY A 68 -19.58 -2.14 -3.50
C GLY A 68 -20.49 -2.67 -2.40
N ASP A 69 -21.06 -1.82 -1.53
CA ASP A 69 -22.39 -2.12 -0.95
C ASP A 69 -23.03 -0.89 -0.27
N ASP A 70 -23.66 -0.01 -1.06
CA ASP A 70 -24.72 0.85 -0.53
C ASP A 70 -25.64 1.25 -1.68
N THR A 71 -26.66 0.42 -1.93
CA THR A 71 -28.08 0.77 -2.17
C THR A 71 -28.79 -0.29 -3.02
N GLN A 72 -29.68 -1.06 -2.37
CA GLN A 72 -30.91 -1.55 -3.02
C GLN A 72 -32.08 -1.50 -2.04
#